data_AF-A0A0S7ZAC4-F1
#
_entry.id   AF-A0A0S7ZAC4-F1
#
_cell.length_a   1.000
_cell.length_b   1.000
_cell.length_c   1.000
_cell.angle_alpha   90.00
_cell.angle_beta   90.00
_cell.angle_gamma   90.00
#
_symmetry.space_group_name_H-M   'P 1'
#
loop_
_entity.id
_entity.type
_entity.pdbx_description
1 polymer ?
#
loop_
_entity_poly.entity_id
_entity_poly.type
_entity_poly.pdbx_seq_one_letter_code
_entity_poly.pdbx_strand_id
1 'polypeptide(L)'
;FGEVGAIPFGYANQHLEEGGFGAPRNEDHVGHKIEWENDLLMNVGGAGAAVLSIECDVLVKLHQGTHSPDAYTNNLHEVAYHVRCSDGTGFSATLLTPIGTPGELVVGCDREVHVPAGTANPEISPDGGGKRAIPDVRCLQESVLSPEDGRPRFDRALRESWEISASLRRSDGRVLAAFNPYFQVMDPSRYYDTSAERALGRPIDLCYVPELVGEDRCEGVADGISWDDPRSPFKGVRRFVDVNGNRVHNADGPEVWYTNALGRNGRTEPFPGAIRQWVAIRDNQGLDIGGGVIGRDRDYDAPGVRAPN
;
A
#
# COMPACT_ATOMS: atom_id res chain seq x y z
N PHE A 1 -13.46 11.12 -11.45
CA PHE A 1 -12.09 11.26 -11.99
C PHE A 1 -12.05 11.11 -13.52
N GLY A 2 -12.84 11.87 -14.28
CA GLY A 2 -12.83 11.81 -15.74
C GLY A 2 -11.60 12.47 -16.40
N GLU A 3 -10.91 13.32 -15.65
CA GLU A 3 -9.78 14.17 -16.04
C GLU A 3 -8.46 13.42 -16.30
N VAL A 4 -8.33 12.18 -15.81
CA VAL A 4 -7.14 11.31 -16.01
C VAL A 4 -7.43 10.07 -16.86
N GLY A 5 -8.69 9.82 -17.21
CA GLY A 5 -9.09 8.66 -18.02
C GLY A 5 -9.21 7.37 -17.21
N ALA A 6 -9.06 6.22 -17.89
CA ALA A 6 -9.05 4.92 -17.23
C ALA A 6 -7.82 4.79 -16.31
N ILE A 7 -7.92 3.92 -15.29
CA ILE A 7 -6.82 3.60 -14.38
C ILE A 7 -6.30 2.21 -14.76
N PRO A 8 -5.26 2.10 -15.62
CA PRO A 8 -4.75 0.80 -16.03
C PRO A 8 -3.89 0.21 -14.91
N PHE A 9 -3.85 -1.13 -14.85
CA PHE A 9 -2.91 -1.86 -14.02
C PHE A 9 -1.59 -2.03 -14.77
N GLY A 10 -0.46 -1.78 -14.09
CA GLY A 10 0.87 -1.88 -14.69
C GLY A 10 1.27 -0.67 -15.56
N TYR A 11 0.49 0.41 -15.54
CA TYR A 11 0.72 1.62 -16.31
C TYR A 11 2.04 2.34 -15.96
N ALA A 12 2.32 2.51 -14.67
CA ALA A 12 3.56 3.12 -14.20
C ALA A 12 4.77 2.22 -14.46
N ASN A 13 4.59 0.90 -14.41
CA ASN A 13 5.61 -0.07 -14.76
C ASN A 13 6.03 0.07 -16.23
N GLN A 14 5.06 0.12 -17.14
CA GLN A 14 5.32 0.35 -18.56
C GLN A 14 6.08 1.67 -18.79
N HIS A 15 5.64 2.76 -18.15
CA HIS A 15 6.31 4.05 -18.29
C HIS A 15 7.70 4.12 -17.63
N LEU A 16 7.97 3.30 -16.61
CA LEU A 16 9.31 3.15 -16.04
C LEU A 16 10.29 2.58 -17.08
N GLU A 17 9.86 1.55 -17.81
CA GLU A 17 10.65 0.92 -18.88
C GLU A 17 10.89 1.90 -20.04
N GLU A 18 9.84 2.57 -20.52
CA GLU A 18 9.93 3.59 -21.56
C GLU A 18 10.84 4.77 -21.15
N GLY A 19 10.87 5.09 -19.86
CA GLY A 19 11.72 6.12 -19.27
C GLY A 19 13.20 5.72 -19.16
N GLY A 20 13.56 4.48 -19.49
CA GLY A 20 14.94 4.00 -19.52
C GLY A 20 15.53 3.76 -18.12
N PHE A 21 14.72 3.35 -17.14
CA PHE A 21 15.20 3.09 -15.77
C PHE A 21 16.31 2.02 -15.71
N GLY A 22 16.38 1.13 -16.69
CA GLY A 22 17.46 0.15 -16.82
C GLY A 22 17.19 -1.18 -16.10
N ALA A 23 16.07 -1.31 -15.40
CA ALA A 23 15.56 -2.57 -14.87
C ALA A 23 14.02 -2.61 -14.99
N PRO A 24 13.44 -3.61 -15.67
CA PRO A 24 12.00 -3.74 -15.75
C PRO A 24 11.40 -4.10 -14.38
N ARG A 25 10.19 -3.63 -14.11
CA ARG A 25 9.40 -4.04 -12.93
C ARG A 25 8.11 -4.69 -13.43
N ASN A 26 7.98 -5.98 -13.16
CA ASN A 26 6.76 -6.74 -13.46
C ASN A 26 6.03 -7.05 -12.17
N GLU A 27 4.87 -6.44 -11.98
CA GLU A 27 3.94 -6.72 -10.91
C GLU A 27 3.00 -7.86 -11.29
N ASP A 28 2.66 -8.73 -10.35
CA ASP A 28 1.66 -9.76 -10.57
C ASP A 28 0.26 -9.15 -10.64
N HIS A 29 -0.58 -9.65 -11.56
CA HIS A 29 -1.89 -9.07 -11.84
C HIS A 29 -2.88 -9.14 -10.66
N VAL A 30 -2.66 -10.10 -9.74
CA VAL A 30 -3.55 -10.39 -8.61
C VAL A 30 -3.29 -9.48 -7.42
N GLY A 31 -2.12 -8.84 -7.33
CA GLY A 31 -1.77 -7.98 -6.20
C GLY A 31 -2.47 -6.61 -6.17
N HIS A 32 -3.30 -6.25 -7.15
CA HIS A 32 -3.91 -4.92 -7.22
C HIS A 32 -5.11 -4.78 -6.28
N LYS A 33 -4.97 -3.97 -5.22
CA LYS A 33 -6.04 -3.66 -4.26
C LYS A 33 -6.59 -2.27 -4.55
N ILE A 34 -7.91 -2.13 -4.56
CA ILE A 34 -8.60 -0.87 -4.81
C ILE A 34 -9.49 -0.55 -3.62
N GLU A 35 -9.48 0.71 -3.19
CA GLU A 35 -10.44 1.27 -2.25
C GLU A 35 -10.95 2.62 -2.77
N TRP A 36 -12.19 2.94 -2.44
CA TRP A 36 -12.76 4.25 -2.73
C TRP A 36 -13.73 4.67 -1.64
N GLU A 37 -13.99 5.96 -1.55
CA GLU A 37 -15.07 6.53 -0.75
C GLU A 37 -15.46 7.88 -1.35
N ASN A 38 -16.74 8.19 -1.38
CA ASN A 38 -17.22 9.52 -1.78
C ASN A 38 -17.59 10.30 -0.52
N ASP A 39 -17.54 11.63 -0.62
CA ASP A 39 -17.95 12.51 0.47
C ASP A 39 -17.26 12.18 1.82
N LEU A 40 -16.00 11.72 1.77
CA LEU A 40 -15.24 11.38 2.97
C LEU A 40 -14.93 12.66 3.73
N LEU A 41 -15.48 12.77 4.95
CA LEU A 41 -15.16 13.89 5.82
C LEU A 41 -13.68 13.86 6.22
N MET A 42 -12.98 14.95 5.93
CA MET A 42 -11.56 15.07 6.23
C MET A 42 -11.34 15.73 7.59
N ASN A 43 -10.42 15.13 8.34
CA ASN A 43 -9.76 15.76 9.46
C ASN A 43 -8.74 16.78 8.94
N VAL A 44 -8.99 18.06 9.22
CA VAL A 44 -8.06 19.13 8.88
C VAL A 44 -7.11 19.32 10.06
N GLY A 45 -5.84 19.00 9.90
CA GLY A 45 -4.79 19.35 10.86
C GLY A 45 -4.19 20.73 10.54
N GLY A 46 -3.75 21.48 11.55
CA GLY A 46 -3.03 22.76 11.38
C GLY A 46 -3.72 23.99 11.99
N ALA A 47 -3.08 25.16 11.89
CA ALA A 47 -3.63 26.41 12.40
C ALA A 47 -4.84 26.84 11.56
N GLY A 48 -6.04 26.84 12.15
CA GLY A 48 -7.31 27.16 11.47
C GLY A 48 -8.25 25.97 11.23
N ALA A 49 -7.85 24.76 11.64
CA ALA A 49 -8.60 23.51 11.48
C ALA A 49 -10.05 23.51 12.00
N ALA A 50 -10.37 24.28 13.04
CA ALA A 50 -11.60 24.13 13.81
C ALA A 50 -12.90 24.58 13.09
N VAL A 51 -12.83 25.09 11.86
CA VAL A 51 -13.98 25.74 11.17
C VAL A 51 -14.23 25.18 9.76
N LEU A 52 -13.38 24.28 9.25
CA LEU A 52 -13.48 23.79 7.87
C LEU A 52 -14.03 22.36 7.84
N SER A 53 -15.22 22.20 7.27
CA SER A 53 -15.73 20.88 6.84
C SER A 53 -15.32 20.69 5.39
N ILE A 54 -14.31 19.86 5.17
CA ILE A 54 -13.84 19.48 3.83
C ILE A 54 -14.27 18.03 3.62
N GLU A 55 -14.99 17.78 2.53
CA GLU A 55 -15.37 16.44 2.08
C GLU A 55 -14.58 16.13 0.83
N CYS A 56 -14.04 14.91 0.73
CA CYS A 56 -13.31 14.50 -0.46
C CYS A 56 -13.80 13.16 -1.01
N ASP A 57 -13.84 13.08 -2.33
CA ASP A 57 -13.90 11.82 -3.05
C ASP A 57 -12.48 11.26 -3.15
N VAL A 58 -12.31 10.00 -2.76
CA VAL A 58 -11.03 9.30 -2.75
C VAL A 58 -11.16 8.00 -3.54
N LEU A 59 -10.23 7.76 -4.45
CA LEU A 59 -10.06 6.48 -5.14
C LEU A 59 -8.59 6.13 -5.14
N VAL A 60 -8.25 4.97 -4.60
CA VAL A 60 -6.87 4.54 -4.44
C VAL A 60 -6.70 3.11 -4.93
N LYS A 61 -5.52 2.85 -5.48
CA LYS A 61 -5.04 1.53 -5.86
C LYS A 61 -3.59 1.38 -5.42
N LEU A 62 -3.25 0.23 -4.86
CA LEU A 62 -1.88 -0.20 -4.60
C LEU A 62 -1.68 -1.59 -5.17
N HIS A 63 -0.53 -1.84 -5.81
CA HIS A 63 -0.06 -3.21 -5.96
C HIS A 63 0.56 -3.68 -4.64
N GLN A 64 -0.05 -4.69 -4.03
CA GLN A 64 0.24 -5.18 -2.69
C GLN A 64 0.17 -6.71 -2.69
N GLY A 65 1.25 -7.36 -3.15
CA GLY A 65 1.34 -8.82 -3.18
C GLY A 65 1.55 -9.43 -1.78
N THR A 66 0.47 -9.72 -1.05
CA THR A 66 0.52 -10.30 0.31
C THR A 66 0.59 -11.83 0.37
N HIS A 67 1.13 -12.46 -0.68
CA HIS A 67 1.16 -13.92 -0.83
C HIS A 67 2.51 -14.48 -1.29
N SER A 68 3.41 -13.63 -1.77
CA SER A 68 4.71 -14.02 -2.33
C SER A 68 5.83 -13.33 -1.54
N PRO A 69 7.10 -13.72 -1.71
CA PRO A 69 8.21 -13.05 -1.05
C PRO A 69 8.69 -11.79 -1.79
N ASP A 70 8.04 -11.38 -2.90
CA ASP A 70 8.51 -10.25 -3.73
C ASP A 70 8.74 -8.97 -2.91
N ALA A 71 7.76 -8.61 -2.08
CA ALA A 71 7.80 -7.42 -1.24
C ALA A 71 8.85 -7.47 -0.11
N TYR A 72 9.55 -8.58 0.11
CA TYR A 72 10.63 -8.63 1.09
C TYR A 72 11.83 -7.82 0.61
N THR A 73 12.18 -7.92 -0.66
CA THR A 73 13.32 -7.20 -1.24
C THR A 73 12.94 -6.11 -2.24
N ASN A 74 11.72 -6.18 -2.78
CA ASN A 74 11.22 -5.21 -3.75
C ASN A 74 10.44 -4.10 -3.07
N ASN A 75 10.91 -2.86 -3.25
CA ASN A 75 10.24 -1.68 -2.71
C ASN A 75 9.43 -0.86 -3.69
N LEU A 76 9.46 -1.18 -4.97
CA LEU A 76 8.75 -0.44 -6.01
C LEU A 76 7.36 -1.03 -6.25
N HIS A 77 6.32 -0.28 -5.87
CA HIS A 77 4.92 -0.70 -6.00
C HIS A 77 4.05 0.38 -6.64
N GLU A 78 3.24 -0.02 -7.61
CA GLU A 78 2.42 0.91 -8.38
C GLU A 78 1.22 1.38 -7.55
N VAL A 79 1.12 2.71 -7.45
CA VAL A 79 0.06 3.42 -6.76
C VAL A 79 -0.70 4.27 -7.77
N ALA A 80 -2.02 4.17 -7.76
CA ALA A 80 -2.88 5.21 -8.32
C ALA A 80 -3.64 5.86 -7.16
N TYR A 81 -3.53 7.17 -7.01
CA TYR A 81 -4.13 7.91 -5.91
C TYR A 81 -4.86 9.12 -6.47
N HIS A 82 -6.17 9.15 -6.27
CA HIS A 82 -7.04 10.20 -6.74
C HIS A 82 -7.79 10.78 -5.55
N VAL A 83 -7.72 12.09 -5.40
CA VAL A 83 -8.45 12.83 -4.37
C VAL A 83 -9.01 14.12 -4.95
N ARG A 84 -10.27 14.40 -4.64
CA ARG A 84 -10.93 15.66 -4.98
C ARG A 84 -11.76 16.13 -3.81
N CYS A 85 -11.56 17.36 -3.38
CA CYS A 85 -12.19 17.92 -2.21
C CYS A 85 -13.15 19.06 -2.55
N SER A 86 -14.13 19.29 -1.67
CA SER A 86 -15.16 20.33 -1.82
C SER A 86 -14.61 21.76 -1.78
N ASP A 87 -13.42 21.97 -1.24
CA ASP A 87 -12.68 23.24 -1.26
C ASP A 87 -11.92 23.49 -2.58
N GLY A 88 -11.96 22.53 -3.50
CA GLY A 88 -11.25 22.55 -4.78
C GLY A 88 -9.82 22.02 -4.72
N THR A 89 -9.33 21.60 -3.54
CA THR A 89 -8.06 20.87 -3.42
C THR A 89 -8.21 19.50 -4.09
N GLY A 90 -7.18 19.05 -4.80
CA GLY A 90 -7.18 17.71 -5.38
C GLY A 90 -5.99 17.42 -6.27
N PHE A 91 -5.76 16.14 -6.51
CA PHE A 91 -4.81 15.66 -7.50
C PHE A 91 -5.14 14.22 -7.90
N SER A 92 -4.57 13.79 -9.02
CA SER A 92 -4.55 12.41 -9.49
C SER A 92 -3.11 12.05 -9.83
N ALA A 93 -2.58 11.07 -9.10
CA ALA A 93 -1.21 10.61 -9.22
C ALA A 93 -1.18 9.12 -9.56
N THR A 94 -0.51 8.73 -10.65
CA THR A 94 -0.14 7.34 -10.91
C THR A 94 1.37 7.21 -10.94
N LEU A 95 1.92 6.40 -10.04
CA LEU A 95 3.35 6.32 -9.73
C LEU A 95 3.78 4.87 -9.47
N LEU A 96 5.04 4.57 -9.77
CA LEU A 96 5.74 3.46 -9.16
C LEU A 96 6.46 3.98 -7.92
N THR A 97 5.95 3.65 -6.75
CA THR A 97 6.36 4.28 -5.50
C THR A 97 7.33 3.38 -4.74
N PRO A 98 8.54 3.87 -4.42
CA PRO A 98 9.42 3.20 -3.48
C PRO A 98 8.85 3.33 -2.06
N ILE A 99 8.62 2.21 -1.38
CA ILE A 99 8.05 2.16 -0.02
C ILE A 99 9.14 1.75 0.97
N GLY A 100 9.74 2.67 1.72
CA GLY A 100 10.90 2.38 2.57
C GLY A 100 12.14 1.89 1.81
N THR A 101 13.05 1.23 2.52
CA THR A 101 14.36 0.77 2.02
C THR A 101 14.22 -0.46 1.11
N PRO A 102 14.93 -0.54 -0.03
CA PRO A 102 14.97 -1.75 -0.87
C PRO A 102 15.79 -2.85 -0.20
N GLY A 103 15.42 -4.12 -0.39
CA GLY A 103 16.10 -5.25 0.28
C GLY A 103 15.76 -5.41 1.77
N GLU A 104 14.84 -4.62 2.31
CA GLU A 104 14.50 -4.58 3.74
C GLU A 104 12.98 -4.63 3.96
N LEU A 105 12.56 -5.14 5.10
CA LEU A 105 11.21 -4.97 5.64
C LEU A 105 11.26 -4.51 7.09
N VAL A 106 10.15 -3.95 7.57
CA VAL A 106 9.94 -3.65 8.99
C VAL A 106 9.07 -4.75 9.60
N VAL A 107 9.29 -5.08 10.86
CA VAL A 107 8.54 -6.13 11.54
C VAL A 107 7.13 -5.63 11.86
N GLY A 108 6.11 -6.45 11.56
CA GLY A 108 4.70 -6.07 11.72
C GLY A 108 4.31 -5.73 13.17
N CYS A 109 4.78 -6.53 14.12
CA CYS A 109 4.47 -6.39 15.55
C CYS A 109 5.40 -5.44 16.32
N ASP A 110 6.58 -5.12 15.77
CA ASP A 110 7.51 -4.13 16.31
C ASP A 110 8.05 -3.24 15.18
N ARG A 111 7.46 -2.05 15.07
CA ARG A 111 7.64 -1.18 13.90
C ARG A 111 8.94 -0.39 13.88
N GLU A 112 9.79 -0.58 14.90
CA GLU A 112 11.13 -0.01 15.01
C GLU A 112 12.22 -1.01 14.60
N VAL A 113 11.86 -2.29 14.39
CA VAL A 113 12.81 -3.31 13.97
C VAL A 113 12.82 -3.45 12.46
N HIS A 114 13.96 -3.11 11.86
CA HIS A 114 14.25 -3.27 10.46
C HIS A 114 14.99 -4.59 10.20
N VAL A 115 14.57 -5.32 9.17
CA VAL A 115 15.08 -6.66 8.85
C VAL A 115 15.64 -6.64 7.42
N PRO A 116 16.95 -6.86 7.25
CA PRO A 116 17.53 -7.14 5.95
C PRO A 116 16.96 -8.45 5.40
N ALA A 117 16.23 -8.38 4.29
CA ALA A 117 15.52 -9.51 3.71
C ALA A 117 16.18 -10.06 2.44
N GLY A 118 17.19 -9.35 1.91
CA GLY A 118 18.02 -9.82 0.81
C GLY A 118 18.47 -8.69 -0.11
N THR A 119 19.02 -9.05 -1.27
CA THR A 119 19.41 -8.07 -2.30
C THR A 119 18.17 -7.38 -2.86
N ALA A 120 18.23 -6.05 -2.96
CA ALA A 120 17.22 -5.23 -3.61
C ALA A 120 16.84 -5.79 -4.99
N ASN A 121 15.54 -5.81 -5.29
CA ASN A 121 15.04 -6.23 -6.59
C ASN A 121 14.00 -5.23 -7.12
N PRO A 122 14.31 -4.44 -8.16
CA PRO A 122 15.61 -4.36 -8.85
C PRO A 122 16.73 -3.80 -7.97
N GLU A 123 17.99 -4.11 -8.29
CA GLU A 123 19.17 -3.69 -7.51
C GLU A 123 19.34 -2.17 -7.45
N ILE A 124 18.92 -1.47 -8.51
CA ILE A 124 18.96 -0.01 -8.63
C ILE A 124 17.76 0.69 -7.99
N SER A 125 16.93 -0.04 -7.24
CA SER A 125 15.75 0.54 -6.60
C SER A 125 16.15 1.68 -5.66
N PRO A 126 15.54 2.86 -5.79
CA PRO A 126 15.83 3.97 -4.89
C PRO A 126 15.20 3.75 -3.53
N ASP A 127 15.75 4.39 -2.50
CA ASP A 127 15.08 4.52 -1.21
C ASP A 127 13.77 5.29 -1.33
N GLY A 128 12.78 4.81 -0.59
CA GLY A 128 11.49 5.45 -0.39
C GLY A 128 11.34 6.04 1.00
N GLY A 129 10.27 6.81 1.19
CA GLY A 129 9.77 7.08 2.54
C GLY A 129 8.76 6.00 2.97
N GLY A 130 8.28 6.10 4.20
CA GLY A 130 7.35 5.11 4.76
C GLY A 130 8.01 3.74 4.98
N LYS A 131 7.22 2.67 5.01
CA LYS A 131 7.71 1.31 5.30
C LYS A 131 6.73 0.21 4.89
N ARG A 132 7.29 -0.95 4.57
CA ARG A 132 6.57 -2.24 4.49
C ARG A 132 6.71 -2.94 5.84
N ALA A 133 5.71 -2.82 6.70
CA ALA A 133 5.63 -3.58 7.94
C ALA A 133 4.93 -4.92 7.67
N ILE A 134 5.68 -6.01 7.75
CA ILE A 134 5.23 -7.36 7.40
C ILE A 134 5.38 -8.26 8.64
N PRO A 135 4.39 -9.11 8.98
CA PRO A 135 4.52 -10.08 10.04
C PRO A 135 5.73 -10.99 9.83
N ASP A 136 6.51 -11.22 10.89
CA ASP A 136 7.55 -12.25 10.90
C ASP A 136 7.20 -13.35 11.91
N VAL A 137 8.08 -14.35 12.00
CA VAL A 137 7.92 -15.46 12.95
C VAL A 137 7.78 -15.01 14.42
N ARG A 138 8.36 -13.86 14.81
CA ARG A 138 8.25 -13.36 16.19
C ARG A 138 6.83 -12.89 16.49
N CYS A 139 6.18 -12.24 15.52
CA CYS A 139 4.78 -11.84 15.67
C CYS A 139 3.87 -13.05 15.94
N LEU A 140 4.13 -14.17 15.26
CA LEU A 140 3.43 -15.43 15.53
C LEU A 140 3.78 -16.02 16.89
N GLN A 141 5.06 -16.01 17.27
CA GLN A 141 5.50 -16.53 18.56
C GLN A 141 4.84 -15.78 19.73
N GLU A 142 4.82 -14.46 19.69
CA GLU A 142 4.31 -13.62 20.77
C GLU A 142 2.79 -13.58 20.87
N SER A 143 2.09 -13.67 19.73
CA SER A 143 0.64 -13.45 19.68
C SER A 143 -0.18 -14.72 19.39
N VAL A 144 0.41 -15.77 18.83
CA VAL A 144 -0.31 -17.01 18.45
C VAL A 144 0.18 -18.21 19.23
N LEU A 145 1.49 -18.47 19.24
CA LEU A 145 2.07 -19.70 19.81
C LEU A 145 2.28 -19.62 21.33
N SER A 146 2.69 -18.45 21.83
CA SER A 146 2.97 -18.22 23.26
C SER A 146 2.36 -16.90 23.78
N PRO A 147 1.05 -16.66 23.60
CA PRO A 147 0.38 -15.44 24.06
C PRO A 147 0.31 -15.34 25.59
N GLU A 148 0.49 -14.13 26.13
CA GLU A 148 0.50 -13.87 27.59
C GLU A 148 -0.80 -14.28 28.31
N ASP A 149 -1.95 -14.16 27.65
CA ASP A 149 -3.26 -14.52 28.18
C ASP A 149 -3.68 -15.96 27.82
N GLY A 150 -2.79 -16.73 27.19
CA GLY A 150 -3.02 -18.10 26.75
C GLY A 150 -3.98 -18.25 25.56
N ARG A 151 -4.40 -17.15 24.92
CA ARG A 151 -5.35 -17.18 23.80
C ARG A 151 -4.64 -16.80 22.50
N PRO A 152 -4.65 -17.63 21.45
CA PRO A 152 -4.12 -17.25 20.14
C PRO A 152 -4.81 -15.99 19.60
N ARG A 153 -4.02 -15.08 19.01
CA ARG A 153 -4.46 -13.79 18.45
C ARG A 153 -3.87 -13.59 17.06
N PHE A 154 -4.47 -14.24 16.08
CA PHE A 154 -4.01 -14.12 14.69
C PHE A 154 -4.21 -12.70 14.15
N ASP A 155 -5.25 -11.99 14.59
CA ASP A 155 -5.52 -10.59 14.21
C ASP A 155 -4.39 -9.62 14.63
N ARG A 156 -3.73 -9.90 15.76
CA ARG A 156 -2.59 -9.14 16.25
C ARG A 156 -1.30 -9.52 15.52
N ALA A 157 -1.12 -10.81 15.23
CA ALA A 157 0.09 -11.33 14.61
C ALA A 157 0.16 -11.05 13.10
N LEU A 158 -0.97 -11.22 12.41
CA LEU A 158 -1.07 -11.26 10.95
C LEU A 158 -1.73 -9.99 10.42
N ARG A 159 -0.94 -8.92 10.45
CA ARG A 159 -1.29 -7.64 9.84
C ARG A 159 -0.11 -7.10 9.05
N GLU A 160 -0.30 -6.91 7.75
CA GLU A 160 0.63 -6.13 6.93
C GLU A 160 0.18 -4.66 6.93
N SER A 161 1.16 -3.75 7.07
CA SER A 161 0.95 -2.31 6.91
C SER A 161 1.95 -1.75 5.90
N TRP A 162 1.42 -1.13 4.86
CA TRP A 162 2.17 -0.58 3.75
C TRP A 162 2.00 0.94 3.76
N GLU A 163 2.98 1.61 4.34
CA GLU A 163 2.93 3.04 4.59
C GLU A 163 3.61 3.79 3.46
N ILE A 164 2.84 4.58 2.73
CA ILE A 164 3.34 5.33 1.59
C ILE A 164 3.83 6.71 2.06
N SER A 165 4.88 7.20 1.39
CA SER A 165 5.29 8.60 1.44
C SER A 165 5.69 9.02 0.03
N ALA A 166 4.71 9.54 -0.71
CA ALA A 166 4.84 9.81 -2.14
C ALA A 166 4.69 11.31 -2.44
N SER A 167 5.30 11.75 -3.55
CA SER A 167 5.18 13.13 -4.00
C SER A 167 5.33 13.25 -5.51
N LEU A 168 4.58 14.19 -6.09
CA LEU A 168 4.82 14.72 -7.43
C LEU A 168 5.76 15.91 -7.31
N ARG A 169 6.82 15.97 -8.12
CA ARG A 169 7.84 17.02 -8.06
C ARG A 169 8.15 17.56 -9.44
N ARG A 170 8.27 18.89 -9.53
CA ARG A 170 8.75 19.62 -10.71
C ARG A 170 10.19 19.25 -11.04
N SER A 171 10.63 19.59 -12.24
CA SER A 171 12.02 19.45 -12.67
C SER A 171 13.03 20.21 -11.80
N ASP A 172 12.60 21.27 -11.12
CA ASP A 172 13.41 22.03 -10.15
C ASP A 172 13.36 21.49 -8.72
N GLY A 173 12.68 20.35 -8.50
CA GLY A 173 12.58 19.67 -7.21
C GLY A 173 11.45 20.15 -6.30
N ARG A 174 10.76 21.25 -6.63
CA ARG A 174 9.59 21.72 -5.86
C ARG A 174 8.46 20.68 -5.91
N VAL A 175 7.86 20.43 -4.75
CA VAL A 175 6.71 19.52 -4.62
C VAL A 175 5.47 20.19 -5.22
N LEU A 176 4.71 19.43 -6.01
CA LEU A 176 3.39 19.80 -6.54
C LEU A 176 2.26 19.21 -5.69
N ALA A 177 2.43 17.95 -5.30
CA ALA A 177 1.52 17.25 -4.42
C ALA A 177 2.30 16.24 -3.57
N ALA A 178 1.84 15.97 -2.35
CA ALA A 178 2.36 14.92 -1.48
C ALA A 178 1.22 14.18 -0.80
N PHE A 179 1.39 12.89 -0.53
CA PHE A 179 0.37 12.02 0.05
C PHE A 179 0.98 10.80 0.74
N ASN A 180 0.37 10.40 1.86
CA ASN A 180 0.90 9.36 2.74
C ASN A 180 -0.15 8.30 3.16
N PRO A 181 -0.90 7.68 2.24
CA PRO A 181 -1.89 6.67 2.60
C PRO A 181 -1.25 5.42 3.20
N TYR A 182 -1.90 4.81 4.18
CA TYR A 182 -1.45 3.56 4.79
C TYR A 182 -2.40 2.43 4.44
N PHE A 183 -1.91 1.46 3.69
CA PHE A 183 -2.69 0.29 3.28
C PHE A 183 -2.51 -0.82 4.29
N GLN A 184 -3.60 -1.43 4.70
CA GLN A 184 -3.64 -2.40 5.78
C GLN A 184 -4.28 -3.68 5.27
N VAL A 185 -3.64 -4.82 5.51
CA VAL A 185 -4.18 -6.14 5.17
C VAL A 185 -4.12 -7.02 6.40
N MET A 186 -5.27 -7.56 6.78
CA MET A 186 -5.39 -8.54 7.85
C MET A 186 -5.39 -9.95 7.27
N ASP A 187 -4.85 -10.90 8.03
CA ASP A 187 -4.76 -12.32 7.64
C ASP A 187 -4.13 -12.53 6.24
N PRO A 188 -2.97 -11.91 5.92
CA PRO A 188 -2.23 -12.21 4.69
C PRO A 188 -1.90 -13.70 4.58
N SER A 189 -1.68 -14.21 3.37
CA SER A 189 -1.33 -15.62 3.16
C SER A 189 0.15 -15.94 3.36
N ARG A 190 0.88 -15.03 4.01
CA ARG A 190 2.32 -15.14 4.28
C ARG A 190 2.72 -14.49 5.60
N TYR A 191 3.88 -14.91 6.09
CA TYR A 191 4.72 -14.18 7.03
C TYR A 191 6.19 -14.38 6.65
N TYR A 192 7.06 -13.50 7.13
CA TYR A 192 8.50 -13.61 6.92
C TYR A 192 9.12 -14.63 7.88
N ASP A 193 9.78 -15.65 7.32
CA ASP A 193 10.43 -16.71 8.08
C ASP A 193 11.73 -17.13 7.41
N THR A 194 12.87 -16.68 7.91
CA THR A 194 14.19 -16.98 7.33
C THR A 194 14.53 -18.48 7.30
N SER A 195 13.84 -19.31 8.07
CA SER A 195 14.05 -20.77 8.08
C SER A 195 13.27 -21.49 6.98
N ALA A 196 12.23 -20.85 6.44
CA ALA A 196 11.41 -21.41 5.37
C ALA A 196 12.06 -21.19 3.99
N GLU A 197 11.66 -22.01 3.02
CA GLU A 197 12.07 -21.83 1.62
C GLU A 197 11.67 -20.42 1.13
N ARG A 198 12.62 -19.71 0.52
CA ARG A 198 12.45 -18.30 0.06
C ARG A 198 12.00 -17.33 1.16
N ALA A 199 12.33 -17.64 2.40
CA ALA A 199 11.95 -16.90 3.60
C ALA A 199 10.42 -16.73 3.79
N LEU A 200 9.62 -17.64 3.23
CA LEU A 200 8.17 -17.50 3.11
C LEU A 200 7.44 -18.53 3.98
N GLY A 201 6.99 -18.11 5.16
CA GLY A 201 6.09 -18.90 5.99
C GLY A 201 4.63 -18.78 5.55
N ARG A 202 3.84 -19.82 5.77
CA ARG A 202 2.40 -19.86 5.45
C ARG A 202 1.56 -19.94 6.72
N PRO A 203 0.71 -18.95 7.02
CA PRO A 203 -0.14 -19.00 8.21
C PRO A 203 -1.08 -20.20 8.25
N ILE A 204 -1.50 -20.74 7.09
CA ILE A 204 -2.34 -21.96 7.05
C ILE A 204 -1.65 -23.16 7.71
N ASP A 205 -0.31 -23.22 7.68
CA ASP A 205 0.43 -24.33 8.28
C ASP A 205 0.29 -24.34 9.81
N LEU A 206 0.03 -23.18 10.42
CA LEU A 206 -0.24 -23.06 11.86
C LEU A 206 -1.53 -23.78 12.25
N CYS A 207 -2.50 -23.91 11.35
CA CYS A 207 -3.75 -24.61 11.64
C CYS A 207 -3.60 -26.13 11.71
N TYR A 208 -2.42 -26.66 11.40
CA TYR A 208 -2.06 -28.07 11.58
C TYR A 208 -1.18 -28.31 12.81
N VAL A 209 -0.85 -27.27 13.55
CA VAL A 209 -0.19 -27.39 14.86
C VAL A 209 -1.24 -27.87 15.87
N PRO A 210 -1.04 -29.01 16.57
CA PRO A 210 -2.06 -29.63 17.41
C PRO A 210 -2.70 -28.67 18.43
N GLU A 211 -1.91 -27.76 18.99
CA GLU A 211 -2.34 -26.77 19.98
C GLU A 211 -3.23 -25.65 19.41
N LEU A 212 -3.29 -25.50 18.09
CA LEU A 212 -4.06 -24.48 17.39
C LEU A 212 -5.26 -25.03 16.61
N VAL A 213 -5.40 -26.36 16.51
CA VAL A 213 -6.52 -26.99 15.80
C VAL A 213 -7.83 -26.62 16.50
N GLY A 214 -8.74 -25.97 15.76
CA GLY A 214 -10.03 -25.54 16.29
C GLY A 214 -10.02 -24.20 17.04
N GLU A 215 -8.88 -23.49 17.07
CA GLU A 215 -8.73 -22.22 17.79
C GLU A 215 -8.70 -21.02 16.82
N ASP A 216 -9.36 -19.92 17.18
CA ASP A 216 -9.37 -18.64 16.44
C ASP A 216 -9.53 -18.83 14.90
N ARG A 217 -8.54 -18.42 14.09
CA ARG A 217 -8.59 -18.52 12.63
C ARG A 217 -8.59 -19.95 12.12
N CYS A 218 -8.16 -20.90 12.94
CA CYS A 218 -8.09 -22.31 12.61
C CYS A 218 -9.38 -23.07 12.97
N GLU A 219 -10.38 -22.40 13.55
CA GLU A 219 -11.69 -22.99 13.78
C GLU A 219 -12.34 -23.43 12.44
N GLY A 220 -12.69 -24.71 12.34
CA GLY A 220 -13.34 -25.28 11.16
C GLY A 220 -12.44 -25.48 9.94
N VAL A 221 -11.13 -25.22 10.03
CA VAL A 221 -10.17 -25.52 8.96
C VAL A 221 -9.99 -27.03 8.84
N ALA A 222 -10.26 -27.57 7.65
CA ALA A 222 -10.06 -28.98 7.36
C ALA A 222 -8.57 -29.32 7.17
N ASP A 223 -8.20 -30.59 7.31
CA ASP A 223 -6.85 -31.05 7.01
C ASP A 223 -6.50 -30.89 5.52
N GLY A 224 -5.25 -30.53 5.24
CA GLY A 224 -4.70 -30.51 3.88
C GLY A 224 -5.18 -29.35 3.00
N ILE A 225 -5.75 -28.30 3.59
CA ILE A 225 -6.05 -27.03 2.92
C ILE A 225 -4.74 -26.32 2.54
N SER A 226 -4.60 -26.00 1.25
CA SER A 226 -3.47 -25.22 0.73
C SER A 226 -3.65 -23.72 1.01
N TRP A 227 -2.56 -22.95 0.99
CA TRP A 227 -2.55 -21.51 1.23
C TRP A 227 -3.42 -20.72 0.23
N ASP A 228 -3.55 -21.24 -0.99
CA ASP A 228 -4.35 -20.69 -2.09
C ASP A 228 -5.72 -21.36 -2.23
N ASP A 229 -6.15 -22.16 -1.25
CA ASP A 229 -7.49 -22.73 -1.28
C ASP A 229 -8.53 -21.65 -0.88
N PRO A 230 -9.69 -21.55 -1.54
CA PRO A 230 -10.77 -20.67 -1.11
C PRO A 230 -11.34 -20.97 0.29
N ARG A 231 -10.94 -22.07 0.92
CA ARG A 231 -11.28 -22.41 2.31
C ARG A 231 -10.23 -21.96 3.32
N SER A 232 -9.04 -21.54 2.88
CA SER A 232 -8.03 -20.96 3.77
C SER A 232 -8.57 -19.66 4.39
N PRO A 233 -8.44 -19.42 5.70
CA PRO A 233 -8.84 -18.15 6.32
C PRO A 233 -7.84 -17.01 6.03
N PHE A 234 -6.63 -17.36 5.57
CA PHE A 234 -5.52 -16.42 5.36
C PHE A 234 -5.46 -15.97 3.92
N LYS A 235 -6.39 -15.10 3.52
CA LYS A 235 -6.52 -14.63 2.14
C LYS A 235 -6.23 -13.14 1.98
N GLY A 236 -6.10 -12.35 3.04
CA GLY A 236 -5.95 -10.89 2.91
C GLY A 236 -7.22 -10.16 2.43
N VAL A 237 -8.41 -10.75 2.63
CA VAL A 237 -9.70 -10.19 2.21
C VAL A 237 -10.18 -9.03 3.09
N ARG A 238 -9.71 -8.95 4.35
CA ARG A 238 -10.02 -7.83 5.24
C ARG A 238 -8.91 -6.79 5.10
N ARG A 239 -9.24 -5.66 4.50
CA ARG A 239 -8.27 -4.60 4.19
C ARG A 239 -8.90 -3.22 4.29
N PHE A 240 -8.08 -2.22 4.54
CA PHE A 240 -8.52 -0.83 4.63
C PHE A 240 -7.37 0.12 4.34
N VAL A 241 -7.70 1.39 4.11
CA VAL A 241 -6.72 2.44 3.85
C VAL A 241 -6.95 3.61 4.79
N ASP A 242 -5.91 4.01 5.51
CA ASP A 242 -5.87 5.29 6.21
C ASP A 242 -5.50 6.39 5.20
N VAL A 243 -6.41 7.33 4.96
CA VAL A 243 -6.21 8.43 4.00
C VAL A 243 -5.44 9.55 4.70
N ASN A 244 -4.12 9.69 4.48
CA ASN A 244 -3.32 10.68 5.22
C ASN A 244 -2.50 11.59 4.32
N GLY A 245 -2.22 12.81 4.82
CA GLY A 245 -1.12 13.65 4.35
C GLY A 245 -1.31 14.30 2.98
N ASN A 246 -2.55 14.62 2.58
CA ASN A 246 -2.85 15.16 1.26
C ASN A 246 -2.54 16.65 1.17
N ARG A 247 -1.45 16.99 0.46
CA ARG A 247 -0.98 18.36 0.27
C ARG A 247 -0.84 18.69 -1.21
N VAL A 248 -1.22 19.90 -1.58
CA VAL A 248 -1.15 20.46 -2.94
C VAL A 248 -0.45 21.83 -2.88
N HIS A 249 0.47 22.02 -3.82
CA HIS A 249 1.31 23.22 -4.00
C HIS A 249 1.37 23.58 -5.49
N ASN A 250 0.30 24.16 -6.01
CA ASN A 250 0.13 24.46 -7.43
C ASN A 250 -0.76 25.71 -7.72
N ALA A 251 -0.84 26.68 -6.82
CA ALA A 251 -1.70 27.87 -6.96
C ALA A 251 -1.49 28.68 -8.25
N ASP A 252 -0.25 28.77 -8.75
CA ASP A 252 0.09 29.52 -9.97
C ASP A 252 0.49 28.60 -11.15
N GLY A 253 0.28 27.28 -11.02
CA GLY A 253 0.67 26.30 -12.02
C GLY A 253 -0.50 25.84 -12.91
N PRO A 254 -0.21 25.09 -13.99
CA PRO A 254 -1.25 24.43 -14.78
C PRO A 254 -1.84 23.24 -14.02
N GLU A 255 -3.00 22.78 -14.48
CA GLU A 255 -3.62 21.56 -13.94
C GLU A 255 -2.92 20.27 -14.37
N VAL A 256 -2.24 20.31 -15.52
CA VAL A 256 -1.63 19.13 -16.15
C VAL A 256 -0.13 19.19 -16.00
N TRP A 257 0.41 18.12 -15.44
CA TRP A 257 1.85 17.90 -15.30
C TRP A 257 2.22 16.54 -15.86
N TYR A 258 3.40 16.44 -16.44
CA TYR A 258 3.99 15.19 -16.92
C TYR A 258 5.19 14.86 -16.03
N THR A 259 5.15 13.73 -15.31
CA THR A 259 6.25 13.27 -14.45
C THR A 259 6.79 11.94 -14.96
N ASN A 260 8.00 11.55 -14.59
CA ASN A 260 8.41 10.15 -14.78
C ASN A 260 7.61 9.22 -13.84
N ALA A 261 7.76 7.90 -14.00
CA ALA A 261 7.06 6.90 -13.18
C ALA A 261 7.30 7.04 -11.66
N LEU A 262 8.42 7.62 -11.24
CA LEU A 262 8.73 7.86 -9.82
C LEU A 262 8.19 9.21 -9.29
N GLY A 263 7.41 9.93 -10.08
CA GLY A 263 6.80 11.22 -9.70
C GLY A 263 7.76 12.41 -9.76
N ARG A 264 8.91 12.26 -10.41
CA ARG A 264 9.95 13.28 -10.53
C ARG A 264 9.95 13.93 -11.92
N ASN A 265 10.76 14.98 -12.07
CA ASN A 265 10.97 15.67 -13.35
C ASN A 265 9.65 16.21 -13.97
N GLY A 266 8.76 16.74 -13.13
CA GLY A 266 7.50 17.33 -13.54
C GLY A 266 7.67 18.48 -14.53
N ARG A 267 7.01 18.39 -15.69
CA ARG A 267 7.01 19.37 -16.78
C ARG A 267 5.59 19.61 -17.30
N THR A 268 5.39 20.67 -18.07
CA THR A 268 4.10 20.98 -18.70
C THR A 268 3.93 20.34 -20.07
N GLU A 269 5.01 19.81 -20.65
CA GLU A 269 5.03 19.11 -21.92
C GLU A 269 5.38 17.62 -21.71
N PRO A 270 4.80 16.70 -22.52
CA PRO A 270 5.12 15.28 -22.45
C PRO A 270 6.57 14.98 -22.84
N PHE A 271 7.09 13.87 -22.33
CA PHE A 271 8.40 13.32 -22.69
C PHE A 271 8.36 11.78 -22.65
N PRO A 272 9.35 11.06 -23.23
CA PRO A 272 9.39 9.61 -23.19
C PRO A 272 9.33 9.05 -21.76
N GLY A 273 8.43 8.09 -21.50
CA GLY A 273 8.19 7.53 -20.17
C GLY A 273 7.48 8.49 -19.20
N ALA A 274 6.89 9.59 -19.68
CA ALA A 274 6.12 10.49 -18.85
C ALA A 274 4.69 10.00 -18.62
N ILE A 275 4.26 10.07 -17.37
CA ILE A 275 2.89 9.86 -16.94
C ILE A 275 2.22 11.23 -16.79
N ARG A 276 1.05 11.39 -17.42
CA ARG A 276 0.21 12.57 -17.25
C ARG A 276 -0.48 12.52 -15.88
N GLN A 277 -0.25 13.55 -15.08
CA GLN A 277 -0.84 13.78 -13.76
C GLN A 277 -1.82 14.96 -13.83
N TRP A 278 -2.79 14.98 -12.92
CA TRP A 278 -3.66 16.14 -12.70
C TRP A 278 -3.43 16.69 -11.29
N VAL A 279 -3.26 18.00 -11.15
CA VAL A 279 -3.07 18.68 -9.87
C VAL A 279 -3.90 19.96 -9.88
N ALA A 280 -4.80 20.14 -8.93
CA ALA A 280 -5.66 21.32 -8.87
C ALA A 280 -4.82 22.62 -8.83
N ILE A 281 -5.33 23.71 -9.40
CA ILE A 281 -4.72 25.05 -9.29
C ILE A 281 -5.02 25.63 -7.90
N ARG A 282 -4.40 25.05 -6.87
CA ARG A 282 -4.64 25.35 -5.46
C ARG A 282 -3.36 25.15 -4.66
N ASP A 283 -3.30 25.86 -3.54
CA ASP A 283 -2.38 25.57 -2.45
C ASP A 283 -3.22 25.32 -1.21
N ASN A 284 -2.98 24.20 -0.53
CA ASN A 284 -3.55 23.94 0.79
C ASN A 284 -2.47 24.03 1.89
N GLN A 285 -1.46 24.89 1.66
CA GLN A 285 -0.35 25.07 2.60
C GLN A 285 -0.87 25.36 4.02
N GLY A 286 -0.33 24.65 5.00
CA GLY A 286 -0.72 24.78 6.41
C GLY A 286 -1.91 23.92 6.83
N LEU A 287 -2.61 23.27 5.88
CA LEU A 287 -3.60 22.25 6.14
C LEU A 287 -2.98 20.86 5.88
N ASP A 288 -3.03 20.00 6.89
CA ASP A 288 -2.77 18.57 6.68
C ASP A 288 -4.13 17.88 6.54
N ILE A 289 -4.51 17.59 5.29
CA ILE A 289 -5.81 17.00 4.99
C ILE A 289 -5.67 15.48 5.09
N GLY A 290 -6.05 14.94 6.25
CA GLY A 290 -6.22 13.51 6.48
C GLY A 290 -7.70 13.16 6.43
N GLY A 291 -8.06 12.05 5.81
CA GLY A 291 -9.40 11.48 5.90
C GLY A 291 -9.56 10.59 7.12
N GLY A 292 -10.70 9.92 7.17
CA GLY A 292 -10.88 8.73 7.99
C GLY A 292 -10.27 7.48 7.33
N VAL A 293 -10.68 6.34 7.85
CA VAL A 293 -10.36 5.03 7.28
C VAL A 293 -11.40 4.68 6.23
N ILE A 294 -10.97 4.25 5.05
CA ILE A 294 -11.85 3.72 3.99
C ILE A 294 -11.70 2.21 3.87
N GLY A 295 -12.78 1.51 3.51
CA GLY A 295 -12.78 0.07 3.26
C GLY A 295 -12.88 -0.83 4.50
N ARG A 296 -12.80 -0.29 5.72
CA ARG A 296 -12.79 -1.09 6.97
C ARG A 296 -14.00 -2.00 7.15
N ASP A 297 -15.17 -1.55 6.70
CA ASP A 297 -16.42 -2.30 6.81
C ASP A 297 -16.74 -3.11 5.55
N ARG A 298 -15.83 -3.14 4.56
CA ARG A 298 -15.96 -3.96 3.35
C ARG A 298 -15.31 -5.31 3.59
N ASP A 299 -16.07 -6.37 3.32
CA ASP A 299 -15.54 -7.72 3.20
C ASP A 299 -15.38 -8.08 1.73
N TYR A 300 -14.17 -8.47 1.35
CA TYR A 300 -13.85 -8.91 -0.01
C TYR A 300 -13.89 -10.43 -0.16
N ASP A 301 -14.36 -11.17 0.86
CA ASP A 301 -14.57 -12.61 0.74
C ASP A 301 -15.84 -12.94 -0.05
N ALA A 302 -15.75 -13.98 -0.87
CA ALA A 302 -16.85 -14.51 -1.66
C ALA A 302 -16.50 -15.95 -2.10
N PRO A 303 -17.49 -16.76 -2.54
CA PRO A 303 -17.22 -18.09 -3.06
C PRO A 303 -16.15 -18.06 -4.15
N GLY A 304 -15.06 -18.80 -3.94
CA GLY A 304 -13.94 -18.90 -4.88
C GLY A 304 -12.82 -17.86 -4.68
N VAL A 305 -12.99 -16.86 -3.82
CA VAL A 305 -11.91 -15.95 -3.43
C VAL A 305 -10.87 -16.72 -2.64
N ARG A 306 -9.61 -16.54 -3.00
CA ARG A 306 -8.43 -17.21 -2.43
C ARG A 306 -7.22 -16.31 -2.56
N ALA A 307 -6.17 -16.55 -1.77
CA ALA A 307 -4.88 -16.00 -2.10
C ALA A 307 -4.36 -16.63 -3.41
N PRO A 308 -3.65 -15.89 -4.27
CA PRO A 308 -3.53 -14.44 -4.23
C PRO A 308 -4.84 -13.73 -4.63
N ASN A 309 -5.20 -12.67 -3.91
CA ASN A 309 -6.32 -11.77 -4.22
C ASN A 309 -5.85 -10.33 -4.26
#